data_AF-A0A1M6B9P5-F1
#
_entry.id   AF-A0A1M6B9P5-F1
#
_cell.length_a   1.000
_cell.length_b   1.000
_cell.length_c   1.000
_cell.angle_alpha   90.00
_cell.angle_beta   90.00
_cell.angle_gamma   90.00
#
_symmetry.space_group_name_H-M   'P 1'
#
loop_
_entity.id
_entity.type
_entity.pdbx_description
1 polymer ?
#
loop_
_entity_poly.entity_id
_entity_poly.type
_entity_poly.pdbx_seq_one_letter_code
_entity_poly.pdbx_strand_id
1 'polypeptide(L)'
;MDFNNEMNLRFKTMIQKPWTLLSDRIIYNKREILLTEIQAVDVFSRPTFATNGLIQITVRGKIINLVYSNKYKKEGEIAVEYLKENYGDKNRKVNKKSAADIQKEIESLPYKDDWGTKKEIMELPNVLNKDEHIKAITSGFTEGNTWIVCTDRRVLMLDKGMLYGLRLIDIPLDKINSISHYKGLGLGKIAITDGAVTRTIQNVPNVTVSFFADTVNKEVQLYKEMKTSHRGNSVNSTSPADELIKYKQLLDMGALTQEEFDKKKKELLNL
;
A
#
# COMPACT_ATOMS: atom_id res chain seq x y z
N MET A 1 -6.13 -44.34 -7.04
CA MET A 1 -6.54 -43.92 -8.40
C MET A 1 -6.51 -42.40 -8.39
N ASP A 2 -5.35 -41.83 -8.72
CA ASP A 2 -5.17 -40.39 -8.77
C ASP A 2 -5.59 -39.89 -10.15
N PHE A 3 -6.84 -39.41 -10.23
CA PHE A 3 -7.22 -38.55 -11.34
C PHE A 3 -6.67 -37.16 -11.03
N ASN A 4 -5.55 -36.80 -11.70
CA ASN A 4 -5.18 -35.41 -11.93
C ASN A 4 -6.38 -34.72 -12.59
N ASN A 5 -7.22 -34.10 -11.77
CA ASN A 5 -8.30 -33.26 -12.24
C ASN A 5 -7.65 -31.93 -12.68
N GLU A 6 -7.15 -31.89 -13.92
CA GLU A 6 -6.65 -30.65 -14.52
C GLU A 6 -7.79 -29.63 -14.48
N MET A 7 -7.56 -28.50 -13.79
CA MET A 7 -8.55 -27.43 -13.74
C MET A 7 -8.74 -26.89 -15.15
N ASN A 8 -9.97 -26.98 -15.67
CA ASN A 8 -10.34 -26.51 -16.99
C ASN A 8 -11.82 -26.11 -17.02
N LEU A 9 -12.12 -24.87 -16.63
CA LEU A 9 -13.48 -24.34 -16.60
C LEU A 9 -13.64 -23.24 -17.65
N ARG A 10 -14.62 -23.38 -18.53
CA ARG A 10 -14.85 -22.45 -19.63
C ARG A 10 -16.19 -21.74 -19.50
N PHE A 11 -16.13 -20.41 -19.44
CA PHE A 11 -17.29 -19.55 -19.29
C PHE A 11 -17.53 -18.76 -20.57
N LYS A 12 -18.71 -18.95 -21.17
CA LYS A 12 -19.15 -18.21 -22.35
C LYS A 12 -20.50 -17.59 -22.10
N THR A 13 -20.64 -16.32 -22.45
CA THR A 13 -21.93 -15.61 -22.42
C THR A 13 -22.14 -14.94 -23.77
N MET A 14 -23.39 -14.59 -24.12
CA MET A 14 -23.68 -13.91 -25.38
C MET A 14 -23.20 -12.46 -25.42
N ILE A 15 -23.07 -11.82 -24.25
CA ILE A 15 -22.82 -10.36 -24.15
C ILE A 15 -21.40 -10.08 -23.65
N GLN A 16 -20.85 -10.93 -22.78
CA GLN A 16 -19.56 -10.70 -22.14
C GLN A 16 -18.44 -11.54 -22.72
N LYS A 17 -17.22 -11.03 -22.58
CA LYS A 17 -16.00 -11.67 -23.06
C LYS A 17 -15.86 -13.07 -22.44
N PRO A 18 -15.64 -14.11 -23.26
CA PRO A 18 -15.44 -15.45 -22.74
C PRO A 18 -14.11 -15.54 -22.00
N TRP A 19 -14.08 -16.42 -21.01
CA TRP A 19 -12.87 -16.69 -20.26
C TRP A 19 -12.78 -18.16 -19.86
N THR A 20 -11.55 -18.63 -19.64
CA THR A 20 -11.26 -20.00 -19.23
C THR A 20 -10.30 -19.97 -18.06
N LEU A 21 -10.62 -20.72 -17.00
CA LEU A 21 -9.72 -21.00 -15.90
C LEU A 21 -9.00 -22.31 -16.18
N LEU A 22 -7.67 -22.25 -16.21
CA LEU A 22 -6.77 -23.39 -16.24
C LEU A 22 -6.05 -23.52 -14.89
N SER A 23 -5.32 -24.61 -14.70
CA SER A 23 -4.59 -24.89 -13.44
C SER A 23 -3.58 -23.79 -13.04
N ASP A 24 -3.00 -23.09 -14.01
CA ASP A 24 -1.93 -22.12 -13.76
C ASP A 24 -2.21 -20.71 -14.30
N ARG A 25 -3.30 -20.54 -15.07
CA ARG A 25 -3.62 -19.28 -15.74
C ARG A 25 -5.10 -19.11 -16.04
N ILE A 26 -5.48 -17.87 -16.33
CA ILE A 26 -6.77 -17.49 -16.89
C ILE A 26 -6.56 -17.05 -18.32
N ILE A 27 -7.32 -17.61 -19.25
CA ILE A 27 -7.43 -17.10 -20.60
C ILE A 27 -8.61 -16.14 -20.64
N TYR A 28 -8.35 -14.84 -20.75
CA TYR A 28 -9.37 -13.80 -20.85
C TYR A 28 -9.17 -13.01 -22.14
N ASN A 29 -10.16 -13.05 -23.05
CA ASN A 29 -10.11 -12.30 -24.31
C ASN A 29 -8.82 -12.54 -25.13
N LYS A 30 -8.44 -13.82 -25.30
CA LYS A 30 -7.20 -14.26 -25.96
C LYS A 30 -5.89 -13.80 -25.28
N ARG A 31 -5.95 -13.25 -24.07
CA ARG A 31 -4.79 -12.95 -23.24
C ARG A 31 -4.68 -14.01 -22.17
N GLU A 32 -3.45 -14.40 -21.86
CA GLU A 32 -3.13 -15.28 -20.76
C GLU A 32 -2.72 -14.44 -19.55
N ILE A 33 -3.26 -14.78 -18.40
CA ILE A 33 -3.00 -14.15 -17.12
C ILE A 33 -2.57 -15.26 -16.17
N LEU A 34 -1.30 -15.29 -15.78
CA LEU A 34 -0.84 -16.31 -14.84
C LEU A 34 -1.49 -16.08 -13.48
N LEU A 35 -1.86 -17.15 -12.78
CA LEU A 35 -2.44 -17.02 -11.43
C LEU A 35 -1.47 -16.31 -10.46
N THR A 36 -0.18 -16.49 -10.68
CA THR A 36 0.90 -15.83 -9.91
C THR A 36 0.97 -14.30 -10.11
N GLU A 37 0.43 -13.77 -11.21
CA GLU A 37 0.38 -12.33 -11.48
C GLU A 37 -0.85 -11.64 -10.86
N ILE A 38 -1.82 -12.42 -10.40
CA ILE A 38 -3.03 -11.90 -9.78
C ILE A 38 -2.68 -11.40 -8.37
N GLN A 39 -2.99 -10.13 -8.11
CA GLN A 39 -2.72 -9.45 -6.85
C GLN A 39 -3.89 -9.55 -5.85
N ALA A 40 -5.11 -9.66 -6.35
CA ALA A 40 -6.32 -9.82 -5.53
C ALA A 40 -7.42 -10.55 -6.32
N VAL A 41 -8.29 -11.25 -5.60
CA VAL A 41 -9.50 -11.90 -6.12
C VAL A 41 -10.68 -11.55 -5.19
N ASP A 42 -11.60 -10.71 -5.67
CA ASP A 42 -12.82 -10.32 -4.96
C ASP A 42 -14.06 -10.95 -5.63
N VAL A 43 -15.05 -11.34 -4.83
CA VAL A 43 -16.33 -11.89 -5.32
C VAL A 43 -17.40 -10.83 -5.15
N PHE A 44 -17.80 -10.20 -6.25
CA PHE A 44 -18.69 -9.05 -6.21
C PHE A 44 -20.17 -9.45 -6.15
N SER A 45 -20.54 -10.51 -6.86
CA SER A 45 -21.88 -11.08 -6.81
C SER A 45 -21.84 -12.59 -7.03
N ARG A 46 -22.62 -13.33 -6.22
CA ARG A 46 -22.99 -14.71 -6.54
C ARG A 46 -24.22 -14.69 -7.46
N PRO A 47 -24.32 -15.56 -8.46
CA PRO A 47 -25.46 -15.55 -9.37
C PRO A 47 -26.76 -15.86 -8.62
N THR A 48 -27.77 -15.02 -8.88
CA THR A 48 -29.16 -15.26 -8.47
C THR A 48 -29.98 -15.68 -9.70
N PHE A 49 -31.29 -15.91 -9.54
CA PHE A 49 -32.17 -16.15 -10.68
C PHE A 49 -32.17 -14.98 -11.69
N ALA A 50 -31.91 -13.74 -11.23
CA ALA A 50 -31.96 -12.53 -12.06
C ALA A 50 -30.58 -11.93 -12.39
N THR A 51 -29.49 -12.39 -11.76
CA THR A 51 -28.16 -11.76 -11.90
C THR A 51 -27.05 -12.78 -12.17
N ASN A 52 -26.08 -12.38 -12.99
CA ASN A 52 -24.87 -13.17 -13.25
C ASN A 52 -23.90 -13.10 -12.05
N GLY A 53 -23.03 -14.10 -11.95
CA GLY A 53 -21.91 -14.07 -11.03
C GLY A 53 -20.76 -13.23 -11.57
N LEU A 54 -20.07 -12.51 -10.70
CA LEU A 54 -18.93 -11.65 -11.04
C LEU A 54 -17.78 -11.89 -10.08
N ILE A 55 -16.65 -12.34 -10.63
CA ILE A 55 -15.34 -12.41 -9.97
C ILE A 55 -14.52 -11.23 -10.48
N GLN A 56 -13.96 -10.43 -9.59
CA GLN A 56 -13.02 -9.38 -9.95
C GLN A 56 -11.61 -9.84 -9.60
N ILE A 57 -10.70 -9.77 -10.57
CA ILE A 57 -9.28 -10.00 -10.32
C ILE A 57 -8.52 -8.70 -10.54
N THR A 58 -7.53 -8.42 -9.70
CA THR A 58 -6.63 -7.28 -9.87
C THR A 58 -5.30 -7.79 -10.40
N VAL A 59 -4.91 -7.32 -11.58
CA VAL A 59 -3.64 -7.68 -12.23
C VAL A 59 -2.91 -6.40 -12.58
N ARG A 60 -1.73 -6.19 -11.98
CA ARG A 60 -0.89 -5.00 -12.17
C ARG A 60 -1.67 -3.69 -11.97
N GLY A 61 -2.48 -3.62 -10.91
CA GLY A 61 -3.32 -2.48 -10.57
C GLY A 61 -4.55 -2.26 -11.47
N LYS A 62 -4.83 -3.17 -12.42
CA LYS A 62 -6.01 -3.11 -13.30
C LYS A 62 -7.02 -4.17 -12.91
N ILE A 63 -8.29 -3.77 -12.83
CA ILE A 63 -9.41 -4.65 -12.51
C ILE A 63 -9.88 -5.36 -13.79
N ILE A 64 -10.03 -6.68 -13.71
CA ILE A 64 -10.60 -7.52 -14.76
C ILE A 64 -11.83 -8.24 -14.19
N ASN A 65 -12.96 -8.05 -14.86
CA ASN A 65 -14.25 -8.64 -14.49
C ASN A 65 -14.44 -9.97 -15.23
N LEU A 66 -14.46 -11.07 -14.48
CA LEU A 66 -14.74 -12.43 -14.95
C LEU A 66 -16.19 -12.77 -14.61
N VAL A 67 -17.07 -12.71 -15.61
CA VAL A 67 -18.50 -12.94 -15.41
C VAL A 67 -18.91 -14.32 -15.88
N TYR A 68 -19.82 -14.94 -15.14
CA TYR A 68 -20.41 -16.21 -15.46
C TYR A 68 -21.94 -16.16 -15.24
N SER A 69 -22.69 -16.70 -16.20
CA SER A 69 -24.16 -16.74 -16.10
C SER A 69 -24.64 -17.78 -15.10
N ASN A 70 -25.90 -17.69 -14.66
CA ASN A 70 -26.51 -18.69 -13.77
C ASN A 70 -26.39 -20.15 -14.28
N LYS A 71 -26.32 -20.36 -15.61
CA LYS A 71 -26.01 -21.68 -16.21
C LYS A 71 -24.72 -22.32 -15.68
N TYR A 72 -23.70 -21.52 -15.37
CA TYR A 72 -22.40 -21.97 -14.88
C TYR A 72 -22.24 -21.73 -13.38
N LYS A 73 -23.34 -21.73 -12.61
CA LYS A 73 -23.30 -21.37 -11.19
C LYS A 73 -22.36 -22.27 -10.39
N LYS A 74 -22.42 -23.59 -10.61
CA LYS A 74 -21.58 -24.57 -9.89
C LYS A 74 -20.11 -24.40 -10.26
N GLU A 75 -19.80 -24.33 -11.55
CA GLU A 75 -18.45 -24.12 -12.07
C GLU A 75 -17.89 -22.78 -11.62
N GLY A 76 -18.72 -21.74 -11.54
CA GLY A 76 -18.34 -20.42 -11.05
C GLY A 76 -17.97 -20.43 -9.57
N GLU A 77 -18.68 -21.19 -8.73
CA GLU A 77 -18.33 -21.38 -7.32
C GLU A 77 -16.99 -22.11 -7.17
N ILE A 78 -16.77 -23.19 -7.95
CA ILE A 78 -15.48 -23.89 -8.00
C ILE A 78 -14.35 -22.95 -8.44
N ALA A 79 -14.59 -22.14 -9.47
CA ALA A 79 -13.61 -21.18 -9.97
C ALA A 79 -13.27 -20.11 -8.91
N VAL A 80 -14.24 -19.64 -8.13
CA VAL A 80 -14.02 -18.70 -7.02
C VAL A 80 -13.10 -19.30 -5.97
N GLU A 81 -13.41 -20.52 -5.50
CA GLU A 81 -12.61 -21.20 -4.47
C GLU A 81 -11.19 -21.47 -4.97
N TYR A 82 -11.09 -22.04 -6.17
CA TYR A 82 -9.80 -22.32 -6.79
C TYR A 82 -8.95 -21.07 -6.96
N LEU A 83 -9.53 -19.99 -7.46
CA LEU A 83 -8.81 -18.73 -7.63
C LEU A 83 -8.34 -18.20 -6.29
N LYS A 84 -9.19 -18.17 -5.25
CA LYS A 84 -8.81 -17.70 -3.90
C LYS A 84 -7.64 -18.49 -3.31
N GLU A 85 -7.59 -19.79 -3.54
CA GLU A 85 -6.51 -20.65 -3.05
C GLU A 85 -5.21 -20.48 -3.86
N ASN A 86 -5.32 -20.32 -5.17
CA ASN A 86 -4.19 -20.46 -6.10
C ASN A 86 -3.68 -19.16 -6.71
N TYR A 87 -4.36 -18.02 -6.49
CA TYR A 87 -3.86 -16.72 -6.93
C TYR A 87 -2.63 -16.25 -6.13
N GLY A 88 -1.79 -15.46 -6.79
CA GLY A 88 -0.54 -14.97 -6.25
C GLY A 88 0.55 -16.04 -6.20
N ASP A 89 1.78 -15.60 -5.99
CA ASP A 89 2.91 -16.52 -5.82
C ASP A 89 2.81 -17.25 -4.45
N LYS A 90 2.72 -18.58 -4.48
CA LYS A 90 2.61 -19.42 -3.27
C LYS A 90 3.83 -19.30 -2.34
N ASN A 91 5.03 -19.06 -2.88
CA ASN A 91 6.22 -18.75 -2.07
C ASN A 91 6.07 -17.41 -1.35
N ARG A 92 5.34 -16.47 -1.97
CA ARG A 92 5.03 -15.16 -1.40
C ARG A 92 4.01 -15.27 -0.27
N LYS A 93 3.04 -16.20 -0.32
CA LYS A 93 2.07 -16.47 0.78
C LYS A 93 2.75 -16.99 2.06
N VAL A 94 3.81 -17.81 1.96
CA VAL A 94 4.58 -18.29 3.12
C VAL A 94 5.41 -17.18 3.78
N ASN A 95 5.80 -16.17 3.00
CA ASN A 95 6.58 -15.03 3.49
C ASN A 95 5.69 -13.82 3.91
N LYS A 96 4.42 -14.06 4.23
CA LYS A 96 3.50 -13.04 4.73
C LYS A 96 3.38 -13.04 6.24
N LYS A 97 3.10 -11.86 6.79
CA LYS A 97 2.90 -11.67 8.22
C LYS A 97 1.54 -12.22 8.66
N SER A 98 1.47 -12.88 9.82
CA SER A 98 0.20 -13.39 10.32
C SER A 98 -0.67 -12.25 10.87
N ALA A 99 -1.99 -12.46 10.89
CA ALA A 99 -2.91 -11.49 11.49
C ALA A 99 -2.62 -11.23 12.99
N ALA A 100 -2.18 -12.27 13.71
CA ALA A 100 -1.81 -12.14 15.12
C ALA A 100 -0.54 -11.28 15.30
N ASP A 101 0.46 -11.45 14.44
CA ASP A 101 1.68 -10.64 14.48
C ASP A 101 1.40 -9.17 14.14
N ILE A 102 0.53 -8.93 13.15
CA ILE A 102 0.09 -7.58 12.79
C ILE A 102 -0.62 -6.91 13.96
N GLN A 103 -1.57 -7.61 14.59
CA GLN A 103 -2.31 -7.08 15.71
C GLN A 103 -1.37 -6.74 16.87
N LYS A 104 -0.43 -7.63 17.19
CA LYS A 104 0.58 -7.41 18.23
C LYS A 104 1.45 -6.19 17.94
N GLU A 105 1.89 -6.00 16.70
CA GLU A 105 2.67 -4.81 16.33
C GLU A 105 1.85 -3.53 16.46
N ILE A 106 0.62 -3.52 15.97
CA ILE A 106 -0.28 -2.35 16.08
C ILE A 106 -0.54 -1.99 17.54
N GLU A 107 -0.81 -2.98 18.39
CA GLU A 107 -1.04 -2.78 19.83
C GLU A 107 0.19 -2.24 20.57
N SER A 108 1.39 -2.53 20.07
CA SER A 108 2.65 -2.05 20.65
C SER A 108 2.99 -0.60 20.28
N LEU A 109 2.26 0.02 19.34
CA LEU A 109 2.54 1.38 18.90
C LEU A 109 2.14 2.41 19.99
N PRO A 110 2.98 3.42 20.25
CA PRO A 110 2.74 4.40 21.32
C PRO A 110 1.54 5.31 21.01
N TYR A 111 1.36 5.64 19.73
CA TYR A 111 0.22 6.37 19.22
C TYR A 111 -0.33 5.64 18.01
N LYS A 112 -1.64 5.45 18.00
CA LYS A 112 -2.34 4.80 16.89
C LYS A 112 -3.73 5.35 16.72
N ASP A 113 -4.20 5.30 15.48
CA ASP A 113 -5.60 5.45 15.16
C ASP A 113 -6.03 4.31 14.24
N ASP A 114 -6.80 3.40 14.82
CA ASP A 114 -7.40 2.24 14.19
C ASP A 114 -8.94 2.33 14.16
N TRP A 115 -9.53 3.44 14.63
CA TRP A 115 -10.97 3.59 14.67
C TRP A 115 -11.58 3.60 13.26
N GLY A 116 -12.50 2.67 13.00
CA GLY A 116 -13.16 2.56 11.69
C GLY A 116 -12.32 1.92 10.58
N THR A 117 -11.13 1.38 10.88
CA THR A 117 -10.16 0.88 9.88
C THR A 117 -9.97 -0.65 9.90
N LYS A 118 -10.91 -1.37 10.53
CA LYS A 118 -10.84 -2.83 10.70
C LYS A 118 -10.70 -3.57 9.37
N LYS A 119 -11.33 -3.06 8.31
CA LYS A 119 -11.30 -3.69 6.98
C LYS A 119 -9.91 -3.63 6.36
N GLU A 120 -9.21 -2.51 6.54
CA GLU A 120 -7.85 -2.28 6.06
C GLU A 120 -6.84 -3.09 6.87
N ILE A 121 -7.00 -3.17 8.19
CA ILE A 121 -6.16 -4.00 9.07
C ILE A 121 -6.22 -5.47 8.66
N MET A 122 -7.41 -5.97 8.30
CA MET A 122 -7.60 -7.35 7.85
C MET A 122 -6.90 -7.68 6.53
N GLU A 123 -6.51 -6.67 5.74
CA GLU A 123 -5.81 -6.87 4.47
C GLU A 123 -4.28 -6.87 4.64
N LEU A 124 -3.75 -6.33 5.75
CA LEU A 124 -2.31 -6.30 6.00
C LEU A 124 -1.60 -7.67 5.92
N PRO A 125 -2.19 -8.81 6.34
CA PRO A 125 -1.55 -10.11 6.16
C PRO A 125 -1.27 -10.43 4.69
N ASN A 126 -2.10 -9.94 3.77
CA ASN A 126 -1.91 -10.15 2.34
C ASN A 126 -0.89 -9.16 1.74
N VAL A 127 -0.64 -8.04 2.42
CA VAL A 127 0.19 -6.93 1.93
C VAL A 127 1.62 -7.00 2.48
N LEU A 128 1.77 -7.19 3.80
CA LEU A 128 3.05 -7.11 4.51
C LEU A 128 3.82 -8.42 4.47
N ASN A 129 5.12 -8.32 4.19
CA ASN A 129 5.99 -9.48 4.32
C ASN A 129 6.29 -9.79 5.79
N LYS A 130 6.69 -11.03 6.07
CA LYS A 130 6.98 -11.49 7.44
C LYS A 130 8.11 -10.69 8.12
N ASP A 131 9.05 -10.22 7.32
CA ASP A 131 10.24 -9.45 7.69
C ASP A 131 10.08 -7.93 7.53
N GLU A 132 8.85 -7.46 7.31
CA GLU A 132 8.49 -6.04 7.21
C GLU A 132 7.75 -5.62 8.48
N HIS A 133 8.25 -4.62 9.19
CA HIS A 133 7.74 -4.22 10.51
C HIS A 133 6.97 -2.90 10.47
N ILE A 134 5.81 -2.84 11.13
CA ILE A 134 5.01 -1.63 11.25
C ILE A 134 5.67 -0.70 12.27
N LYS A 135 5.84 0.58 11.90
CA LYS A 135 6.51 1.61 12.71
C LYS A 135 5.56 2.71 13.17
N ALA A 136 4.57 3.04 12.34
CA ALA A 136 3.50 3.97 12.70
C ALA A 136 2.25 3.69 11.87
N ILE A 137 1.08 3.99 12.45
CA ILE A 137 -0.20 3.98 11.74
C ILE A 137 -0.99 5.24 12.04
N THR A 138 -1.82 5.65 11.09
CA THR A 138 -2.81 6.72 11.29
C THR A 138 -3.95 6.60 10.28
N SER A 139 -5.02 7.35 10.48
CA SER A 139 -6.09 7.49 9.49
C SER A 139 -6.18 8.93 9.00
N GLY A 140 -6.82 9.12 7.85
CA GLY A 140 -7.15 10.43 7.31
C GLY A 140 -7.92 10.31 6.00
N PHE A 141 -8.05 11.43 5.30
CA PHE A 141 -8.86 11.54 4.09
C PHE A 141 -8.02 11.96 2.88
N THR A 142 -8.13 11.17 1.82
CA THR A 142 -7.60 11.42 0.47
C THR A 142 -8.59 10.85 -0.54
N GLU A 143 -9.41 11.69 -1.16
CA GLU A 143 -10.43 11.25 -2.13
C GLU A 143 -11.32 10.08 -1.61
N GLY A 144 -11.55 10.03 -0.29
CA GLY A 144 -12.11 8.90 0.47
C GLY A 144 -11.49 8.79 1.87
N ASN A 145 -11.90 7.80 2.67
CA ASN A 145 -11.18 7.41 3.89
C ASN A 145 -9.89 6.70 3.48
N THR A 146 -8.80 6.92 4.21
CA THR A 146 -7.52 6.26 3.94
C THR A 146 -6.84 5.94 5.26
N TRP A 147 -6.42 4.69 5.41
CA TRP A 147 -5.58 4.26 6.51
C TRP A 147 -4.13 4.17 6.04
N ILE A 148 -3.21 4.76 6.79
CA ILE A 148 -1.81 4.90 6.38
C ILE A 148 -0.93 4.15 7.36
N VAL A 149 -0.01 3.37 6.80
CA VAL A 149 0.93 2.54 7.55
C VAL A 149 2.35 2.88 7.09
N CYS A 150 3.21 3.27 8.02
CA CYS A 150 4.65 3.32 7.80
C CYS A 150 5.26 2.00 8.25
N THR A 151 6.05 1.38 7.38
CA THR A 151 6.91 0.24 7.72
C THR A 151 8.38 0.65 7.69
N ASP A 152 9.28 -0.29 7.98
CA ASP A 152 10.73 -0.15 7.77
C ASP A 152 11.15 -0.19 6.28
N ARG A 153 10.19 -0.24 5.35
CA ARG A 153 10.45 -0.33 3.90
C ARG A 153 9.73 0.73 3.08
N ARG A 154 8.53 1.12 3.48
CA ARG A 154 7.63 1.95 2.67
C ARG A 154 6.52 2.58 3.51
N VAL A 155 5.86 3.57 2.91
CA VAL A 155 4.57 4.07 3.38
C VAL A 155 3.48 3.47 2.49
N LEU A 156 2.49 2.87 3.13
CA LEU A 156 1.32 2.27 2.49
C LEU A 156 0.09 3.12 2.79
N MET A 157 -0.73 3.38 1.77
CA MET A 157 -2.07 3.97 1.92
C MET A 157 -3.10 2.93 1.49
N LEU A 158 -3.95 2.52 2.42
CA LEU A 158 -4.95 1.47 2.27
C LEU A 158 -6.35 2.08 2.34
N ASP A 159 -7.21 1.64 1.45
CA ASP A 159 -8.64 1.98 1.47
C ASP A 159 -9.46 0.80 0.95
N LYS A 160 -10.28 0.19 1.83
CA LYS A 160 -11.10 -0.96 1.50
C LYS A 160 -12.57 -0.54 1.31
N GLY A 161 -12.90 -0.23 0.06
CA GLY A 161 -14.26 0.04 -0.36
C GLY A 161 -15.10 -1.23 -0.46
N MET A 162 -16.38 -1.14 -0.09
CA MET A 162 -17.33 -2.25 -0.26
C MET A 162 -17.60 -2.57 -1.73
N LEU A 163 -17.44 -1.59 -2.64
CA LEU A 163 -17.77 -1.73 -4.07
C LEU A 163 -16.55 -1.89 -5.00
N TYR A 164 -15.36 -1.48 -4.57
CA TYR A 164 -14.17 -1.45 -5.44
C TYR A 164 -12.99 -2.26 -4.89
N GLY A 165 -13.18 -3.00 -3.80
CA GLY A 165 -12.13 -3.82 -3.21
C GLY A 165 -11.05 -2.98 -2.52
N LEU A 166 -9.84 -3.53 -2.43
CA LEU A 166 -8.71 -2.88 -1.79
C LEU A 166 -7.99 -1.94 -2.77
N ARG A 167 -7.96 -0.64 -2.45
CA ARG A 167 -7.03 0.32 -3.04
C ARG A 167 -5.78 0.38 -2.18
N LEU A 168 -4.62 0.21 -2.82
CA LEU A 168 -3.31 0.23 -2.17
C LEU A 168 -2.37 1.16 -2.94
N ILE A 169 -1.82 2.16 -2.26
CA ILE A 169 -0.68 2.93 -2.74
C ILE A 169 0.54 2.53 -1.90
N ASP A 170 1.65 2.28 -2.59
CA ASP A 170 2.92 1.92 -2.00
C ASP A 170 3.97 2.95 -2.42
N ILE A 171 4.57 3.62 -1.44
CA ILE A 171 5.65 4.58 -1.62
C ILE A 171 6.88 4.06 -0.87
N PRO A 172 7.88 3.49 -1.56
CA PRO A 172 9.14 3.07 -0.96
C PRO A 172 9.84 4.22 -0.22
N LEU A 173 10.49 3.94 0.91
CA LEU A 173 11.14 4.99 1.71
C LEU A 173 12.22 5.76 0.93
N ASP A 174 12.88 5.14 -0.04
CA ASP A 174 13.89 5.79 -0.89
C ASP A 174 13.32 6.69 -1.99
N LYS A 175 12.00 6.66 -2.18
CA LYS A 175 11.27 7.53 -3.09
C LYS A 175 10.64 8.73 -2.38
N ILE A 176 10.60 8.71 -1.05
CA ILE A 176 10.10 9.85 -0.27
C ILE A 176 11.15 10.97 -0.27
N ASN A 177 10.82 12.07 -0.94
CA ASN A 177 11.64 13.28 -0.97
C ASN A 177 11.41 14.11 0.29
N SER A 178 10.16 14.23 0.72
CA SER A 178 9.79 14.92 1.94
C SER A 178 8.47 14.41 2.50
N ILE A 179 8.34 14.48 3.83
CA ILE A 179 7.08 14.39 4.52
C ILE A 179 6.96 15.57 5.50
N SER A 180 5.82 16.24 5.48
CA SER A 180 5.50 17.32 6.40
C SER A 180 4.15 17.06 7.05
N HIS A 181 3.93 17.68 8.21
CA HIS A 181 2.68 17.61 8.91
C HIS A 181 2.25 18.96 9.44
N TYR A 182 0.95 19.13 9.60
CA TYR A 182 0.33 20.31 10.19
C TYR A 182 -0.65 19.87 11.26
N LYS A 183 -0.58 20.48 12.45
CA LYS A 183 -1.50 20.22 13.55
C LYS A 183 -2.49 21.39 13.66
N GLY A 184 -3.76 21.12 13.36
CA GLY A 184 -4.83 22.11 13.53
C GLY A 184 -5.44 22.07 14.93
N LEU A 185 -6.46 22.89 15.18
CA LEU A 185 -7.16 22.97 16.48
C LEU A 185 -7.88 21.65 16.85
N GLY A 186 -8.14 20.76 15.89
CA GLY A 186 -8.76 19.45 16.14
C GLY A 186 -8.16 18.33 15.29
N LEU A 187 -8.07 18.53 13.98
CA LEU A 187 -7.47 17.59 13.04
C LEU A 187 -6.25 18.21 12.37
N GLY A 188 -5.31 17.35 12.01
CA GLY A 188 -4.11 17.68 11.29
C GLY A 188 -4.13 17.25 9.83
N LYS A 189 -3.01 17.46 9.17
CA LYS A 189 -2.74 17.07 7.78
C LYS A 189 -1.34 16.49 7.68
N ILE A 190 -1.15 15.56 6.75
CA ILE A 190 0.16 15.01 6.37
C ILE A 190 0.32 15.24 4.87
N ALA A 191 1.48 15.73 4.43
CA ALA A 191 1.82 15.83 3.02
C ALA A 191 3.08 15.02 2.72
N ILE A 192 2.99 14.07 1.78
CA ILE A 192 4.09 13.20 1.36
C ILE A 192 4.44 13.52 -0.09
N THR A 193 5.68 13.89 -0.35
CA THR A 193 6.18 14.17 -1.70
C THR A 193 7.10 13.04 -2.16
N ASP A 194 6.78 12.46 -3.31
CA ASP A 194 7.59 11.46 -4.03
C ASP A 194 7.77 11.96 -5.48
N GLY A 195 8.99 12.34 -5.83
CA GLY A 195 9.30 13.00 -7.09
C GLY A 195 8.57 14.35 -7.23
N ALA A 196 7.72 14.47 -8.26
CA ALA A 196 6.91 15.66 -8.54
C ALA A 196 5.48 15.58 -7.98
N VAL A 197 5.12 14.48 -7.29
CA VAL A 197 3.77 14.25 -6.78
C VAL A 197 3.75 14.47 -5.28
N THR A 198 2.97 15.45 -4.82
CA THR A 198 2.66 15.64 -3.39
C THR A 198 1.26 15.11 -3.10
N ARG A 199 1.15 14.18 -2.17
CA ARG A 199 -0.10 13.60 -1.68
C ARG A 199 -0.42 14.19 -0.32
N THR A 200 -1.59 14.82 -0.20
CA THR A 200 -2.03 15.45 1.05
C THR A 200 -3.16 14.67 1.67
N ILE A 201 -2.91 14.14 2.86
CA ILE A 201 -3.90 13.48 3.71
C ILE A 201 -4.44 14.49 4.70
N GLN A 202 -5.75 14.69 4.67
CA GLN A 202 -6.46 15.61 5.55
C GLN A 202 -7.14 14.88 6.69
N ASN A 203 -7.66 15.63 7.66
CA ASN A 203 -8.47 15.09 8.75
C ASN A 203 -7.74 14.00 9.57
N VAL A 204 -6.43 14.13 9.72
CA VAL A 204 -5.61 13.18 10.47
C VAL A 204 -5.77 13.48 11.97
N PRO A 205 -5.99 12.47 12.84
CA PRO A 205 -6.07 12.72 14.27
C PRO A 205 -4.82 13.41 14.81
N ASN A 206 -5.02 14.45 15.62
CA ASN A 206 -3.93 15.22 16.23
C ASN A 206 -3.02 14.39 17.15
N VAL A 207 -3.52 13.25 17.65
CA VAL A 207 -2.76 12.31 18.50
C VAL A 207 -1.69 11.54 17.71
N THR A 208 -1.93 11.27 16.42
CA THR A 208 -1.05 10.46 15.58
C THR A 208 -0.30 11.26 14.52
N VAL A 209 -0.77 12.47 14.17
CA VAL A 209 -0.24 13.27 13.04
C VAL A 209 1.27 13.51 13.10
N SER A 210 1.78 14.05 14.22
CA SER A 210 3.22 14.34 14.37
C SER A 210 4.02 13.05 14.48
N PHE A 211 3.56 12.12 15.33
CA PHE A 211 4.23 10.83 15.52
C PHE A 211 4.40 10.07 14.20
N PHE A 212 3.37 10.04 13.34
CA PHE A 212 3.45 9.39 12.05
C PHE A 212 4.50 10.04 11.15
N ALA A 213 4.43 11.36 10.98
CA ALA A 213 5.35 12.07 10.10
C ALA A 213 6.81 12.01 10.58
N ASP A 214 7.04 12.15 11.88
CA ASP A 214 8.36 12.05 12.50
C ASP A 214 8.93 10.62 12.36
N THR A 215 8.08 9.60 12.52
CA THR A 215 8.47 8.21 12.33
C THR A 215 8.85 7.92 10.89
N VAL A 216 8.07 8.40 9.91
CA VAL A 216 8.44 8.24 8.49
C VAL A 216 9.77 8.92 8.20
N ASN A 217 9.99 10.16 8.66
CA ASN A 217 11.27 10.86 8.47
C ASN A 217 12.43 10.05 9.06
N LYS A 218 12.25 9.49 10.27
CA LYS A 218 13.25 8.63 10.91
C LYS A 218 13.54 7.37 10.10
N GLU A 219 12.52 6.65 9.64
CA GLU A 219 12.71 5.43 8.85
C GLU A 219 13.33 5.72 7.48
N VAL A 220 12.98 6.83 6.83
CA VAL A 220 13.65 7.31 5.60
C VAL A 220 15.14 7.54 5.85
N GLN A 221 15.50 8.16 6.98
CA GLN A 221 16.90 8.39 7.34
C GLN A 221 17.64 7.07 7.59
N LEU A 222 17.08 6.18 8.42
CA LEU A 222 17.67 4.86 8.68
C LEU A 222 17.87 4.06 7.40
N TYR A 223 16.89 4.08 6.50
CA TYR A 223 16.99 3.41 5.20
C TYR A 223 18.13 3.98 4.34
N LYS A 224 18.29 5.31 4.30
CA LYS A 224 19.40 5.97 3.60
C LYS A 224 20.76 5.62 4.20
N GLU A 225 20.85 5.61 5.53
CA GLU A 225 22.06 5.24 6.28
C GLU A 225 22.47 3.78 6.05
N MET A 226 21.51 2.85 5.98
CA MET A 226 21.78 1.46 5.63
C MET A 226 22.33 1.33 4.19
N LYS A 227 21.77 2.09 3.23
CA LYS A 227 22.26 2.11 1.84
C LYS A 227 23.65 2.72 1.70
N THR A 228 23.99 3.76 2.48
CA THR A 228 25.33 4.36 2.48
C THR A 228 26.34 3.52 3.26
N SER A 229 25.95 2.85 4.34
CA SER A 229 26.85 1.98 5.12
C SER A 229 27.27 0.72 4.37
N HIS A 230 26.47 0.27 3.39
CA HIS A 230 26.85 -0.82 2.47
C HIS A 230 27.69 -0.35 1.27
N ARG A 231 27.95 0.96 1.16
CA ARG A 231 28.98 1.54 0.27
C ARG A 231 30.16 1.95 1.13
N GLY A 232 31.13 1.04 1.27
CA GLY A 232 32.33 1.28 2.09
C GLY A 232 33.01 2.62 1.79
N ASN A 233 33.44 3.29 2.86
CA ASN A 233 34.40 4.40 2.91
C ASN A 233 34.53 5.25 1.63
N SER A 234 33.61 6.19 1.45
CA SER A 234 33.95 7.47 0.81
C SER A 234 33.47 8.58 1.73
N VAL A 235 34.41 9.45 2.12
CA VAL A 235 34.17 10.67 2.90
C VAL A 235 33.07 11.47 2.21
N ASN A 236 31.83 11.36 2.70
CA ASN A 236 30.72 12.17 2.21
C ASN A 236 30.75 13.50 2.97
N SER A 237 31.39 14.49 2.36
CA SER A 237 31.00 15.88 2.55
C SER A 237 29.51 16.00 2.25
N THR A 238 28.69 16.27 3.26
CA THR A 238 27.33 16.80 3.04
C THR A 238 27.44 17.98 2.11
N SER A 239 26.68 17.98 0.99
CA SER A 239 26.75 19.13 0.10
C SER A 239 26.15 20.34 0.83
N PRO A 240 26.73 21.55 0.69
CA PRO A 240 26.16 22.76 1.28
C PRO A 240 24.68 22.97 0.93
N ALA A 241 24.23 22.43 -0.20
CA ALA A 241 22.83 22.46 -0.62
C ALA A 241 21.90 21.61 0.27
N ASP A 242 22.34 20.42 0.69
CA ASP A 242 21.56 19.54 1.56
C ASP A 242 21.40 20.13 2.97
N GLU A 243 22.41 20.84 3.46
CA GLU A 243 22.36 21.56 4.73
C GLU A 243 21.47 22.80 4.63
N LEU A 244 21.55 23.56 3.53
CA LEU A 244 20.67 24.71 3.27
C LEU A 244 19.18 24.33 3.24
N ILE A 245 18.84 23.16 2.69
CA ILE A 245 17.46 22.66 2.67
C ILE A 245 16.95 22.42 4.09
N LYS A 246 17.77 21.84 4.98
CA LYS A 246 17.41 21.61 6.39
C LYS A 246 17.21 22.94 7.14
N TYR A 247 18.10 23.91 6.94
CA TYR A 247 17.97 25.22 7.58
C TYR A 247 16.74 25.99 7.07
N LYS A 248 16.40 25.86 5.78
CA LYS A 248 15.20 26.49 5.23
C LYS A 248 13.93 25.90 5.82
N GLN A 249 13.90 24.59 6.05
CA GLN A 249 12.81 23.91 6.73
C GLN A 249 12.62 24.42 8.18
N LEU A 250 13.71 24.64 8.93
CA LEU A 250 13.63 25.19 10.27
C LEU A 250 13.09 26.63 10.30
N LEU A 251 13.46 27.46 9.32
CA LEU A 251 12.90 28.80 9.13
C LEU A 251 11.39 28.75 8.81
N ASP A 252 11.00 27.87 7.88
CA ASP A 252 9.58 27.73 7.49
C ASP A 252 8.71 27.18 8.63
N MET A 253 9.31 26.44 9.56
CA MET A 253 8.68 25.96 10.80
C MET A 253 8.63 27.03 11.91
N GLY A 254 9.18 28.22 11.67
CA GLY A 254 9.29 29.28 12.69
C GLY A 254 10.25 28.94 13.84
N ALA A 255 11.06 27.89 13.70
CA ALA A 255 12.09 27.51 14.66
C ALA A 255 13.36 28.35 14.52
N LEU A 256 13.54 29.01 13.37
CA LEU A 256 14.57 30.03 13.13
C LEU A 256 13.92 31.31 12.65
N THR A 257 14.55 32.43 12.99
CA THR A 257 14.25 33.73 12.37
C THR A 257 14.94 33.85 11.02
N GLN A 258 14.44 34.77 10.17
CA GLN A 258 15.02 35.03 8.85
C GLN A 258 16.50 35.42 8.94
N GLU A 259 16.89 36.17 9.98
CA GLU A 259 18.26 36.61 10.21
C GLU A 259 19.20 35.45 10.60
N GLU A 260 18.74 34.50 11.43
CA GLU A 260 19.51 33.31 11.79
C GLU A 260 19.73 32.39 10.59
N PHE A 261 18.70 32.23 9.74
CA PHE A 261 18.80 31.48 8.49
C PHE A 261 19.81 32.13 7.53
N ASP A 262 19.73 33.45 7.32
CA ASP A 262 20.59 34.15 6.37
C ASP A 262 22.06 34.15 6.82
N LYS A 263 22.34 34.19 8.13
CA LYS A 263 23.70 34.03 8.66
C LYS A 263 24.27 32.64 8.36
N LYS A 264 23.50 31.58 8.62
CA LYS A 264 23.95 30.20 8.34
C LYS A 264 24.08 29.93 6.84
N LYS A 265 23.23 30.54 6.01
CA LYS A 265 23.33 30.45 4.55
C LYS A 265 24.63 31.05 4.02
N LYS A 266 25.09 32.19 4.56
CA LYS A 266 26.37 32.80 4.18
C LYS A 266 27.56 31.94 4.61
N GLU A 267 27.53 31.41 5.84
CA GLU A 267 28.58 30.48 6.34
C GLU A 267 28.69 29.23 5.47
N LEU A 268 27.58 28.61 5.07
CA LEU A 268 27.57 27.39 4.26
C LEU A 268 27.97 27.62 2.80
N LEU A 269 27.78 28.83 2.28
CA LEU A 269 28.15 29.20 0.91
C LEU A 269 29.51 29.90 0.81
N ASN A 270 30.23 30.08 1.93
CA ASN A 270 31.46 30.86 2.04
C ASN A 270 31.34 32.28 1.45
N LEU A 271 30.25 33.00 1.77
CA LEU A 271 29.93 34.36 1.28
C LEU A 271 30.07 35.44 2.36
#